data_AF-A0A846XRH4-F1
#
_entry.id   AF-A0A846XRH4-F1
#
_cell.length_a   1.000
_cell.length_b   1.000
_cell.length_c   1.000
_cell.angle_alpha   90.00
_cell.angle_beta   90.00
_cell.angle_gamma   90.00
#
_symmetry.space_group_name_H-M   'P 1'
#
loop_
_entity.id
_entity.type
_entity.pdbx_description
1 polymer ?
#
loop_
_entity_poly.entity_id
_entity_poly.type
_entity_poly.pdbx_seq_one_letter_code
_entity_poly.pdbx_strand_id
1 'polypeptide(L)'
;MIGNVGVTPELILAAAVELDLLADRLAGVAAATVPATYVAPSGADEASIHGAMHMNKGAATHQTSLAQAVLELHHTAAILRTQLAGYLAQDAASAGVLALTGAPFGAISA
;
A
#
# COMPACT_ATOMS: atom_id res chain seq x y z
N MET A 1 27.08 -15.65 -0.42
CA MET A 1 25.75 -15.75 0.24
C MET A 1 24.93 -14.56 -0.19
N ILE A 2 23.89 -14.77 -1.00
CA ILE A 2 22.85 -13.74 -1.21
C ILE A 2 22.09 -13.60 0.12
N GLY A 3 21.83 -12.35 0.51
CA GLY A 3 21.77 -11.87 1.88
C GLY A 3 20.75 -12.54 2.80
N ASN A 4 21.17 -12.75 4.05
CA ASN A 4 20.29 -13.03 5.17
C ASN A 4 19.40 -11.79 5.41
N VAL A 5 18.17 -11.79 4.87
CA VAL A 5 17.20 -10.73 5.11
C VAL A 5 16.67 -10.92 6.53
N GLY A 6 17.05 -10.03 7.44
CA GLY A 6 16.47 -9.97 8.78
C GLY A 6 15.03 -9.49 8.69
N VAL A 7 14.09 -10.41 8.54
CA VAL A 7 12.65 -10.10 8.56
C VAL A 7 12.23 -9.90 10.01
N THR A 8 11.67 -8.72 10.30
CA THR A 8 11.08 -8.39 11.61
C THR A 8 9.56 -8.32 11.45
N PRO A 9 8.83 -9.41 11.81
CA PRO A 9 7.38 -9.49 11.59
C PRO A 9 6.59 -8.29 12.10
N GLU A 10 6.95 -7.79 13.27
CA GLU A 10 6.27 -6.68 13.93
C GLU A 10 6.41 -5.37 13.14
N LEU A 11 7.58 -5.10 12.54
CA LEU A 11 7.77 -3.90 11.72
C LEU A 11 6.96 -3.98 10.42
N ILE A 12 6.84 -5.17 9.83
CA ILE A 12 6.04 -5.36 8.60
C ILE A 12 4.54 -5.21 8.90
N LEU A 13 4.07 -5.76 10.02
CA LEU A 13 2.67 -5.58 10.45
C LEU A 13 2.36 -4.13 10.79
N ALA A 14 3.25 -3.46 11.51
CA ALA A 14 3.11 -2.03 11.81
C ALA A 14 3.04 -1.19 10.53
N ALA A 15 3.96 -1.41 9.58
CA ALA A 15 3.95 -0.72 8.29
C ALA A 15 2.66 -0.99 7.49
N ALA A 16 2.16 -2.22 7.48
CA ALA A 16 0.90 -2.53 6.81
C ALA A 16 -0.30 -1.80 7.44
N VAL A 17 -0.34 -1.67 8.77
CA VAL A 17 -1.36 -0.89 9.47
C VAL A 17 -1.23 0.60 9.16
N GLU A 18 -0.02 1.15 9.15
CA GLU A 18 0.22 2.56 8.80
C GLU A 18 -0.25 2.89 7.38
N LEU A 19 -0.07 1.98 6.42
CA LEU A 19 -0.56 2.15 5.05
C LEU A 19 -2.09 2.16 4.98
N ASP A 20 -2.78 1.29 5.72
CA ASP A 20 -4.25 1.30 5.79
C ASP A 20 -4.77 2.59 6.43
N LEU A 21 -4.15 3.05 7.53
CA LEU A 21 -4.51 4.32 8.17
C LEU A 21 -4.27 5.52 7.25
N LEU A 22 -3.19 5.49 6.46
CA LEU A 22 -2.91 6.51 5.45
C LEU A 22 -3.97 6.50 4.34
N ALA A 23 -4.39 5.32 3.88
CA ALA A 23 -5.44 5.16 2.89
C ALA A 23 -6.79 5.73 3.38
N ASP A 24 -7.18 5.41 4.61
CA ASP A 24 -8.40 5.93 5.24
C ASP A 24 -8.36 7.45 5.39
N ARG A 25 -7.22 7.99 5.82
CA ARG A 25 -7.02 9.45 5.94
C ARG A 25 -7.11 10.13 4.58
N LEU A 26 -6.49 9.55 3.55
CA LEU A 26 -6.54 10.07 2.19
C LEU A 26 -7.97 10.06 1.66
N ALA A 27 -8.71 8.96 1.85
CA ALA A 27 -10.12 8.85 1.46
C ALA A 27 -10.99 9.91 2.16
N GLY A 28 -10.79 10.12 3.47
CA GLY A 28 -11.50 11.15 4.22
C GLY A 28 -11.22 12.57 3.74
N VAL A 29 -9.94 12.91 3.51
CA VAL A 29 -9.55 14.23 2.98
C VAL A 29 -10.06 14.42 1.55
N ALA A 30 -9.97 13.39 0.70
CA ALA A 30 -10.47 13.43 -0.67
C ALA A 30 -11.98 13.69 -0.70
N ALA A 31 -12.76 12.99 0.13
CA ALA A 31 -14.21 13.20 0.22
C ALA A 31 -14.58 14.64 0.62
N ALA A 32 -13.78 15.26 1.50
CA ALA A 32 -14.01 16.64 1.93
C ALA A 32 -13.58 17.70 0.91
N THR A 33 -12.55 17.43 0.11
CA THR A 33 -11.88 18.44 -0.73
C THR A 33 -12.23 18.36 -2.21
N VAL A 34 -12.51 17.16 -2.75
CA VAL A 34 -12.82 16.97 -4.18
C VAL A 34 -14.02 17.80 -4.65
N PRO A 35 -15.16 17.89 -3.93
CA PRO A 35 -16.30 18.69 -4.41
C PRO A 35 -15.95 20.17 -4.64
N ALA A 36 -15.04 20.72 -3.85
CA ALA A 36 -14.60 22.11 -3.97
C ALA A 36 -13.70 22.37 -5.19
N THR A 37 -13.24 21.32 -5.88
CA THR A 37 -12.42 21.45 -7.09
C THR A 37 -13.24 21.64 -8.36
N TYR A 38 -14.57 21.44 -8.29
CA TYR A 38 -15.47 21.69 -9.41
C TYR A 38 -15.84 23.16 -9.48
N VAL A 39 -15.81 23.71 -10.69
CA VAL A 39 -16.05 25.14 -10.96
C VAL A 39 -17.27 25.33 -11.87
N ALA A 40 -18.01 26.40 -11.60
CA ALA A 40 -19.05 26.89 -12.50
C ALA A 40 -18.44 27.77 -13.60
N PRO A 41 -19.05 27.85 -14.80
CA PRO A 41 -18.70 28.84 -15.80
C PRO A 41 -18.81 30.27 -15.24
N SER A 42 -17.83 31.12 -15.55
CA SER A 42 -17.84 32.54 -15.18
C SER A 42 -18.86 33.37 -15.96
N GLY A 43 -19.36 32.85 -17.08
CA GLY A 43 -20.28 33.54 -17.99
C GLY A 43 -20.94 32.57 -18.98
N ALA A 44 -21.80 33.12 -19.84
CA ALA A 44 -22.52 32.35 -20.86
C ALA A 44 -21.79 32.30 -22.21
N ASP A 45 -20.61 32.93 -22.31
CA ASP A 45 -19.79 32.84 -23.51
C ASP A 45 -19.10 31.47 -23.63
N GLU A 46 -18.78 31.09 -24.86
CA GLU A 46 -18.26 29.76 -25.15
C GLU A 46 -16.89 29.49 -24.52
N ALA A 47 -16.06 30.53 -24.36
CA ALA A 47 -14.77 30.40 -23.68
C ALA A 47 -14.94 30.13 -22.17
N SER A 48 -15.86 30.82 -21.50
CA SER A 48 -16.21 30.54 -20.10
C SER A 48 -16.73 29.12 -19.90
N ILE A 49 -17.63 28.65 -20.78
CA ILE A 49 -18.20 27.30 -20.71
C ILE A 49 -17.11 26.25 -20.97
N HIS A 50 -16.30 26.45 -22.02
CA HIS A 50 -15.19 25.55 -22.36
C HIS A 50 -14.13 25.48 -21.27
N GLY A 51 -13.76 26.63 -20.69
CA GLY A 51 -12.81 26.72 -19.58
C GLY A 51 -13.29 25.94 -18.36
N ALA A 52 -14.55 26.13 -17.94
CA ALA A 52 -15.13 25.37 -16.83
C ALA A 52 -15.19 23.86 -17.13
N MET A 53 -15.55 23.45 -18.34
CA MET A 53 -15.51 22.03 -18.73
C MET A 53 -14.10 21.43 -18.65
N HIS A 54 -13.08 22.17 -19.11
CA HIS A 54 -11.70 21.71 -19.04
C HIS A 54 -11.22 21.53 -17.59
N MET A 55 -11.49 22.51 -16.73
CA MET A 55 -11.15 22.44 -15.30
C MET A 55 -11.89 21.29 -14.61
N ASN A 56 -13.18 21.12 -14.88
CA ASN A 56 -13.98 20.04 -14.30
C ASN A 56 -13.55 18.65 -14.79
N LYS A 57 -13.03 18.54 -16.02
CA LYS A 57 -12.39 17.30 -16.49
C LYS A 57 -11.12 17.01 -15.68
N GLY A 58 -10.31 18.03 -15.40
CA GLY A 58 -9.17 17.92 -14.49
C GLY A 58 -9.58 17.43 -13.09
N ALA A 59 -10.60 18.06 -12.50
CA ALA A 59 -11.17 17.66 -11.21
C ALA A 59 -11.62 16.19 -11.20
N ALA A 60 -12.33 15.74 -12.24
CA ALA A 60 -12.77 14.35 -12.37
C ALA A 60 -11.61 13.35 -12.48
N THR A 61 -10.56 13.69 -13.25
CA THR A 61 -9.37 12.85 -13.35
C THR A 61 -8.61 12.78 -12.03
N HIS A 62 -8.49 13.90 -11.32
CA HIS A 62 -7.87 13.96 -10.01
C HIS A 62 -8.64 13.11 -8.98
N GLN A 63 -9.97 13.20 -8.94
CA GLN A 63 -10.82 12.34 -8.11
C GLN A 63 -10.57 10.85 -8.40
N THR A 64 -10.48 10.48 -9.67
CA THR A 64 -10.21 9.09 -10.08
C THR A 64 -8.82 8.65 -9.63
N SER A 65 -7.81 9.50 -9.77
CA SER A 65 -6.44 9.24 -9.32
C SER A 65 -6.36 9.03 -7.81
N LEU A 66 -7.08 9.85 -7.02
CA LEU A 66 -7.15 9.69 -5.56
C LEU A 66 -7.80 8.36 -5.17
N ALA A 67 -8.89 7.98 -5.84
CA ALA A 67 -9.54 6.70 -5.60
C ALA A 67 -8.61 5.51 -5.90
N GLN A 68 -7.82 5.59 -6.99
CA GLN A 68 -6.82 4.56 -7.29
C GLN A 68 -5.69 4.52 -6.25
N ALA A 69 -5.18 5.67 -5.81
CA ALA A 69 -4.15 5.72 -4.79
C ALA A 69 -4.59 5.05 -3.47
N VAL A 70 -5.84 5.26 -3.04
CA VAL A 70 -6.41 4.59 -1.87
C VAL A 70 -6.43 3.07 -2.04
N LEU A 71 -6.88 2.58 -3.21
CA LEU A 71 -6.90 1.14 -3.51
C LEU A 71 -5.49 0.54 -3.53
N GLU A 72 -4.53 1.23 -4.12
CA GLU A 72 -3.13 0.78 -4.18
C GLU A 72 -2.49 0.71 -2.79
N LEU A 73 -2.80 1.64 -1.88
CA LEU A 73 -2.31 1.61 -0.49
C LEU A 73 -2.84 0.40 0.27
N HIS A 74 -4.16 0.15 0.22
CA HIS A 74 -4.76 -1.04 0.85
C HIS A 74 -4.22 -2.35 0.24
N HIS A 75 -4.08 -2.38 -1.09
CA HIS A 75 -3.52 -3.54 -1.78
C HIS A 75 -2.06 -3.78 -1.36
N THR A 76 -1.25 -2.74 -1.23
CA THR A 76 0.13 -2.84 -0.76
C THR A 76 0.19 -3.37 0.67
N ALA A 77 -0.70 -2.90 1.56
CA ALA A 77 -0.81 -3.42 2.92
C ALA A 77 -1.19 -4.92 2.93
N ALA A 78 -2.10 -5.36 2.06
CA ALA A 78 -2.46 -6.77 1.90
C ALA A 78 -1.30 -7.63 1.37
N ILE A 79 -0.53 -7.11 0.41
CA ILE A 79 0.69 -7.77 -0.10
C ILE A 79 1.69 -7.97 1.03
N LEU A 80 1.97 -6.94 1.85
CA LEU A 80 2.92 -7.05 2.96
C LEU A 80 2.52 -8.17 3.94
N ARG A 81 1.24 -8.26 4.29
CA ARG A 81 0.71 -9.34 5.16
C ARG A 81 0.86 -10.71 4.52
N THR A 82 0.60 -10.82 3.22
CA THR A 82 0.74 -12.07 2.47
C THR A 82 2.20 -12.53 2.39
N GLN A 83 3.12 -11.60 2.12
CA GLN A 83 4.55 -11.87 2.10
C GLN A 83 5.05 -12.29 3.49
N LEU A 84 4.60 -11.62 4.55
CA LEU A 84 4.95 -11.97 5.92
C LEU A 84 4.49 -13.40 6.27
N ALA A 85 3.26 -13.77 5.93
CA ALA A 85 2.77 -15.14 6.13
C ALA A 85 3.65 -16.17 5.41
N GLY A 86 4.11 -15.85 4.19
CA GLY A 86 5.07 -16.66 3.45
C GLY A 86 6.41 -16.83 4.17
N TYR A 87 6.97 -15.74 4.71
CA TYR A 87 8.22 -15.79 5.48
C TYR A 87 8.07 -16.62 6.75
N LEU A 88 6.98 -16.46 7.51
CA LEU A 88 6.73 -17.23 8.73
C LEU A 88 6.56 -18.72 8.44
N ALA A 89 5.89 -19.09 7.34
CA ALA A 89 5.75 -20.49 6.93
C ALA A 89 7.11 -21.12 6.56
N GLN A 90 7.96 -20.37 5.86
CA GLN A 90 9.32 -20.81 5.53
C GLN A 90 10.19 -20.98 6.78
N ASP A 91 10.10 -20.03 7.72
CA ASP A 91 10.85 -20.08 8.98
C ASP A 91 10.44 -21.31 9.81
N ALA A 92 9.13 -21.53 9.98
CA ALA A 92 8.60 -22.70 10.68
C ALA A 92 9.02 -24.04 10.03
N ALA A 93 9.00 -24.12 8.70
CA ALA A 93 9.44 -25.30 7.98
C ALA A 93 10.94 -25.58 8.20
N SER A 94 11.77 -24.53 8.17
CA SER A 94 13.22 -24.65 8.39
C SER A 94 13.55 -25.05 9.84
N ALA A 95 12.85 -24.48 10.82
CA ALA A 95 12.96 -24.86 12.23
C ALA A 95 12.55 -26.33 12.46
N GLY A 96 11.50 -26.80 11.78
CA GLY A 96 11.08 -28.20 11.83
C GLY A 96 12.15 -29.16 11.30
N VAL A 97 12.79 -28.83 10.17
CA VAL A 97 13.91 -29.61 9.62
C VAL A 97 15.09 -29.62 10.59
N LEU A 98 15.43 -28.49 11.20
CA LEU A 98 16.51 -28.41 12.19
C LEU A 98 16.22 -29.27 13.43
N ALA A 99 14.99 -29.24 13.93
CA ALA A 99 14.56 -30.06 15.07
C ALA A 99 14.60 -31.56 14.75
N LEU A 100 14.24 -31.97 13.53
CA LEU A 100 14.27 -33.37 13.08
C LEU A 100 15.68 -33.90 12.82
N THR A 101 16.60 -33.04 12.37
CA THR A 101 17.96 -33.44 12.01
C THR A 101 18.95 -33.35 13.17
N GLY A 102 18.59 -32.68 14.27
CA GLY A 102 19.31 -32.73 15.54
C GLY A 102 20.75 -32.20 15.51
N ALA A 103 21.16 -31.49 14.46
CA ALA A 103 22.56 -31.11 14.25
C ALA A 103 22.87 -29.71 14.83
N PRO A 104 23.56 -29.61 15.98
CA PRO A 104 24.45 -28.48 16.20
C PRO A 104 25.61 -28.62 15.21
N PHE A 105 26.02 -27.52 14.57
CA PHE A 105 27.09 -27.43 13.57
C PHE A 105 28.50 -27.89 14.03
N GLY A 106 28.63 -28.65 15.14
CA GLY A 106 29.90 -29.05 15.74
C GLY A 106 30.35 -30.49 15.51
N ALA A 107 29.61 -31.34 14.78
CA ALA A 107 29.91 -32.78 14.68
C ALA A 107 30.70 -33.22 13.43
N ILE A 108 31.16 -32.31 12.56
CA ILE A 108 31.92 -32.65 11.34
C ILE A 108 33.43 -32.41 11.49
N SER A 109 33.98 -32.52 12.72
CA SER A 109 35.42 -32.56 12.92
C SER A 109 35.79 -33.49 14.06
N ALA A 110 35.98 -34.76 13.73
CA ALA A 110 36.80 -35.74 14.44
C ALA A 110 37.23 -36.82 13.45
#